data_AF-A0A831LLW0-F1
#
_entry.id   AF-A0A831LLW0-F1
#
_cell.length_a   1.000
_cell.length_b   1.000
_cell.length_c   1.000
_cell.angle_alpha   90.00
_cell.angle_beta   90.00
_cell.angle_gamma   90.00
#
_symmetry.space_group_name_H-M   'P 1'
#
loop_
_entity.id
_entity.type
_entity.pdbx_description
1 polymer ?
#
loop_
_entity_poly.entity_id
_entity_poly.type
_entity_poly.pdbx_seq_one_letter_code
_entity_poly.pdbx_strand_id
1 'polypeptide(L)'
;MEVEYIIEKLGEYLGGIDVDKVKKTLMNKSTGVEKLIGIPISGDEDLEGLECLRIKAFINAYEEEEKRLIALYRELKTSGVAPSDMTSLKNKIRRIRKQLRVYKEMEKRCQTRRVSQAVDK
;
A
#
# COMPACT_ATOMS: atom_id res chain seq x y z
N MET A 1 12.56 13.92 6.45
CA MET A 1 13.26 12.61 6.31
C MET A 1 12.44 11.53 5.58
N GLU A 2 11.14 11.69 5.35
CA GLU A 2 10.34 10.65 4.63
C GLU A 2 10.41 10.73 3.10
N VAL A 3 10.52 11.95 2.55
CA VAL A 3 10.53 12.17 1.09
C VAL A 3 11.81 11.63 0.44
N GLU A 4 12.95 11.77 1.10
CA GLU A 4 14.24 11.20 0.64
C GLU A 4 14.21 9.68 0.60
N TYR A 5 13.60 9.05 1.62
CA TYR A 5 13.50 7.59 1.68
C TYR A 5 12.59 7.01 0.57
N ILE A 6 11.48 7.69 0.27
CA ILE A 6 10.57 7.27 -0.82
C ILE A 6 11.29 7.40 -2.17
N ILE A 7 12.03 8.48 -2.36
CA ILE A 7 12.70 8.80 -3.62
C ILE A 7 13.92 7.90 -3.88
N GLU A 8 14.82 7.74 -2.91
CA GLU A 8 16.04 6.95 -3.09
C GLU A 8 15.74 5.46 -3.24
N LYS A 9 14.73 4.96 -2.52
CA LYS A 9 14.45 3.52 -2.46
C LYS A 9 13.42 3.04 -3.48
N LEU A 10 12.53 3.91 -3.96
CA LEU A 10 11.54 3.58 -4.99
C LEU A 10 11.90 4.17 -6.37
N GLY A 11 12.93 5.02 -6.46
CA GLY A 11 13.40 5.63 -7.71
C GLY A 11 13.76 4.61 -8.80
N GLU A 12 14.38 3.48 -8.43
CA GLU A 12 14.68 2.37 -9.35
C GLU A 12 13.42 1.78 -10.01
N TYR A 13 12.28 1.85 -9.33
CA TYR A 13 11.00 1.29 -9.81
C TYR A 13 10.15 2.30 -10.57
N LEU A 14 10.56 3.57 -10.65
CA LEU A 14 9.79 4.68 -11.22
C LEU A 14 10.13 5.03 -12.67
N GLY A 15 10.96 4.23 -13.35
CA GLY A 15 11.01 4.18 -14.83
C GLY A 15 11.28 5.53 -15.51
N GLY A 16 12.42 6.16 -15.22
CA GLY A 16 12.87 7.36 -15.95
C GLY A 16 12.25 8.68 -15.49
N ILE A 17 11.62 8.70 -14.31
CA ILE A 17 11.15 9.94 -13.69
C ILE A 17 12.37 10.69 -13.11
N ASP A 18 12.61 11.90 -13.60
CA ASP A 18 13.62 12.83 -13.08
C ASP A 18 13.28 13.22 -11.64
N VAL A 19 13.99 12.57 -10.73
CA VAL A 19 13.84 12.66 -9.29
C VAL A 19 14.00 14.09 -8.78
N ASP A 20 14.94 14.85 -9.32
CA ASP A 20 15.22 16.21 -8.89
C ASP A 20 14.10 17.17 -9.31
N LYS A 21 13.54 16.94 -10.50
CA LYS A 21 12.36 17.66 -10.98
C LYS A 21 11.12 17.35 -10.13
N VAL A 22 10.93 16.09 -9.73
CA VAL A 22 9.86 15.70 -8.81
C VAL A 22 10.06 16.30 -7.43
N LYS A 23 11.28 16.27 -6.88
CA LYS A 23 11.63 16.88 -5.59
C LYS A 23 11.30 18.38 -5.59
N LYS A 24 11.71 19.11 -6.63
CA LYS A 24 11.38 20.55 -6.79
C LYS A 24 9.88 20.81 -6.96
N THR A 25 9.18 19.94 -7.69
CA THR A 25 7.74 20.11 -7.94
C THR A 25 6.90 19.80 -6.70
N LEU A 26 7.28 18.78 -5.93
CA LEU A 26 6.63 18.40 -4.67
C LEU A 26 6.96 19.37 -3.53
N MET A 27 8.19 19.88 -3.46
CA MET A 27 8.55 20.93 -2.50
C MET A 27 7.81 22.24 -2.77
N ASN A 28 7.49 22.55 -4.03
CA ASN A 28 6.71 23.74 -4.40
C ASN A 28 5.18 23.52 -4.36
N LYS A 29 4.71 22.26 -4.32
CA LYS A 29 3.30 21.88 -4.23
C LYS A 29 3.14 20.79 -3.17
N SER A 30 3.29 21.15 -1.89
CA SER A 30 3.00 20.22 -0.79
C SER A 30 1.59 19.61 -0.93
N THR A 31 0.66 20.32 -1.55
CA THR A 31 -0.73 19.89 -1.76
C THR A 31 -0.99 18.83 -2.85
N GLY A 32 0.03 18.43 -3.62
CA GLY A 32 -0.15 17.72 -4.90
C GLY A 32 -0.60 16.25 -4.79
N VAL A 33 -0.03 15.51 -3.84
CA VAL A 33 -0.39 14.09 -3.59
C VAL A 33 -1.65 14.00 -2.73
N GLU A 34 -1.91 15.04 -1.93
CA GLU A 34 -2.96 15.13 -0.92
C GLU A 34 -4.35 15.42 -1.53
N LYS A 35 -4.41 16.23 -2.60
CA LYS A 35 -5.64 16.47 -3.38
C LYS A 35 -6.09 15.27 -4.19
N LEU A 36 -5.19 14.34 -4.53
CA LEU A 36 -5.57 13.13 -5.25
C LEU A 36 -6.41 12.17 -4.38
N ILE A 37 -6.39 12.36 -3.05
CA ILE A 37 -7.06 11.47 -2.08
C ILE A 37 -8.12 12.23 -1.22
N GLY A 38 -8.22 13.55 -1.31
CA GLY A 38 -9.37 14.31 -0.79
C GLY A 38 -9.46 14.43 0.74
N ILE A 39 -8.34 14.41 1.45
CA ILE A 39 -8.32 14.55 2.91
C ILE A 39 -7.80 15.95 3.28
N PRO A 40 -8.61 16.83 3.91
CA PRO A 40 -8.12 18.08 4.47
C PRO A 40 -7.42 17.79 5.80
N ILE A 41 -6.20 18.31 5.99
CA ILE A 41 -5.43 18.13 7.22
C ILE A 41 -5.58 19.39 8.08
N SER A 42 -6.08 19.19 9.30
CA SER A 42 -5.93 20.12 10.42
C SER A 42 -5.09 19.43 11.50
N GLY A 43 -3.86 19.91 11.73
CA GLY A 43 -3.05 19.63 12.92
C GLY A 43 -2.30 18.29 12.95
N ASP A 44 -1.04 18.33 13.38
CA ASP A 44 -0.10 17.20 13.48
C ASP A 44 -0.54 16.06 14.44
N GLU A 45 -1.66 16.20 15.16
CA GLU A 45 -2.18 15.20 16.09
C GLU A 45 -2.87 14.01 15.40
N ASP A 46 -3.30 14.15 14.13
CA ASP A 46 -4.07 13.12 13.41
C ASP A 46 -3.23 12.28 12.42
N LEU A 47 -1.93 12.55 12.30
CA LEU A 47 -1.05 11.86 11.35
C LEU A 47 -0.99 10.35 11.60
N GLU A 48 -0.89 9.92 12.85
CA GLU A 48 -0.88 8.49 13.20
C GLU A 48 -2.25 7.82 12.90
N GLY A 49 -3.36 8.54 13.12
CA GLY A 49 -4.70 8.07 12.76
C GLY A 49 -4.85 7.88 11.25
N LEU A 50 -4.31 8.82 10.46
CA LEU A 50 -4.26 8.76 9.00
C LEU A 50 -3.38 7.60 8.50
N GLU A 51 -2.25 7.33 9.16
CA GLU A 51 -1.41 6.18 8.82
C GLU A 51 -2.14 4.84 9.00
N CYS A 52 -2.88 4.69 10.10
CA CYS A 52 -3.66 3.50 10.37
C CYS A 52 -4.82 3.33 9.38
N LEU A 53 -5.49 4.42 9.00
CA LEU A 53 -6.50 4.40 7.93
C LEU A 53 -5.89 4.00 6.58
N ARG A 54 -4.70 4.53 6.27
CA ARG A 54 -3.94 4.19 5.06
C ARG A 54 -3.57 2.71 5.03
N ILE A 55 -3.07 2.14 6.12
CA ILE A 55 -2.77 0.71 6.24
C ILE A 55 -4.03 -0.13 5.98
N LYS A 56 -5.17 0.25 6.56
CA LYS A 56 -6.44 -0.45 6.36
C LYS A 56 -6.91 -0.39 4.90
N ALA A 57 -6.76 0.76 4.24
CA ALA A 57 -7.07 0.90 2.83
C ALA A 57 -6.20 -0.02 1.96
N PHE A 58 -4.90 -0.12 2.25
CA PHE A 58 -4.01 -1.05 1.55
C PHE A 58 -4.42 -2.51 1.76
N ILE A 59 -4.76 -2.91 2.99
CA ILE A 59 -5.25 -4.28 3.26
C ILE A 59 -6.46 -4.59 2.39
N ASN A 60 -7.47 -3.72 2.37
CA ASN A 60 -8.67 -3.93 1.56
C ASN A 60 -8.33 -4.07 0.06
N ALA A 61 -7.48 -3.19 -0.46
CA ALA A 61 -7.07 -3.24 -1.87
C ALA A 61 -6.35 -4.55 -2.22
N TYR A 62 -5.44 -5.03 -1.36
CA TYR A 62 -4.76 -6.29 -1.59
C TYR A 62 -5.66 -7.52 -1.42
N GLU A 63 -6.65 -7.47 -0.52
CA GLU A 63 -7.64 -8.56 -0.37
C GLU A 63 -8.55 -8.65 -1.60
N GLU A 64 -8.98 -7.52 -2.16
CA GLU A 64 -9.72 -7.51 -3.42
C GLU A 64 -8.89 -8.06 -4.58
N GLU A 65 -7.65 -7.62 -4.74
CA GLU A 65 -6.77 -8.11 -5.80
C GLU A 65 -6.47 -9.61 -5.61
N GLU A 66 -6.26 -10.09 -4.38
CA GLU A 66 -6.12 -11.53 -4.11
C GLU A 66 -7.35 -12.31 -4.59
N LYS A 67 -8.56 -11.84 -4.25
CA LYS A 67 -9.81 -12.48 -4.69
C LYS A 67 -9.91 -12.54 -6.22
N ARG A 68 -9.61 -11.44 -6.91
CA ARG A 68 -9.62 -11.37 -8.38
C ARG A 68 -8.63 -12.35 -9.01
N LEU A 69 -7.41 -12.42 -8.49
CA LEU A 69 -6.39 -13.34 -9.01
C LEU A 69 -6.73 -14.82 -8.75
N ILE A 70 -7.34 -15.13 -7.61
CA ILE A 70 -7.82 -16.50 -7.32
C ILE A 70 -8.97 -16.87 -8.24
N ALA A 71 -9.91 -15.95 -8.50
CA ALA A 71 -11.01 -16.17 -9.44
C ALA A 71 -10.46 -16.47 -10.84
N LEU A 72 -9.55 -15.63 -11.35
CA LEU A 72 -8.87 -15.84 -12.63
C LEU A 72 -8.14 -17.19 -12.67
N TYR A 73 -7.43 -17.56 -11.61
CA TYR A 73 -6.74 -18.85 -11.54
C TYR A 73 -7.71 -20.04 -11.65
N ARG A 74 -8.89 -19.94 -11.02
CA ARG A 74 -9.93 -20.97 -11.09
C ARG A 74 -10.52 -21.04 -12.49
N GLU A 75 -10.85 -19.91 -13.09
CA GLU A 75 -11.38 -19.83 -14.45
C GLU A 75 -10.42 -20.46 -15.46
N LEU A 76 -9.14 -20.08 -15.45
CA LEU A 76 -8.13 -20.64 -16.34
C LEU A 76 -7.96 -22.15 -16.13
N LYS A 77 -7.97 -22.61 -14.88
CA LYS A 77 -7.92 -24.03 -14.56
C LYS A 77 -9.15 -24.78 -15.11
N THR A 78 -10.35 -24.20 -15.01
CA THR A 78 -11.57 -24.79 -15.57
C THR A 78 -11.59 -24.77 -17.10
N SER A 79 -10.92 -23.80 -17.73
CA SER A 79 -10.72 -23.72 -19.17
C SER A 79 -9.62 -24.66 -19.70
N GLY A 80 -9.02 -25.49 -18.83
CA GLY A 80 -8.03 -26.50 -19.23
C GLY A 80 -6.59 -25.99 -19.35
N VAL A 81 -6.30 -24.78 -18.89
CA VAL A 81 -4.92 -24.25 -18.87
C VAL A 81 -4.08 -25.03 -17.86
N ALA A 82 -2.88 -25.46 -18.29
CA ALA A 82 -2.01 -26.24 -17.44
C ALA A 82 -1.46 -25.41 -16.27
N PRO A 83 -1.29 -26.00 -15.07
CA PRO A 83 -0.73 -25.28 -13.92
C PRO A 83 0.71 -24.79 -14.12
N SER A 84 1.46 -25.31 -15.09
CA SER A 84 2.78 -24.85 -15.52
C SER A 84 2.72 -23.49 -16.20
N ASP A 85 1.67 -23.25 -16.98
CA ASP A 85 1.53 -22.03 -17.79
C ASP A 85 1.03 -20.86 -16.91
N MET A 86 0.39 -21.20 -15.79
CA MET A 86 -0.08 -20.25 -14.77
C MET A 86 0.96 -19.92 -13.69
N THR A 87 2.25 -20.25 -13.89
CA THR A 87 3.28 -20.04 -12.86
C THR A 87 3.43 -18.57 -12.46
N SER A 88 3.36 -17.65 -13.43
CA SER A 88 3.38 -16.21 -13.16
C SER A 88 2.19 -15.76 -12.31
N LEU A 89 0.99 -16.29 -12.58
CA LEU A 89 -0.22 -15.99 -11.80
C LEU A 89 -0.10 -16.51 -10.36
N LYS A 90 0.40 -17.73 -10.17
CA LYS A 90 0.69 -18.28 -8.83
C LYS A 90 1.69 -17.43 -8.07
N ASN A 91 2.74 -16.96 -8.73
CA ASN A 91 3.74 -16.10 -8.13
C ASN A 91 3.17 -14.73 -7.75
N LYS A 92 2.29 -14.15 -8.57
CA LYS A 92 1.58 -12.91 -8.25
C LYS A 92 0.70 -13.07 -7.00
N ILE A 93 -0.09 -14.15 -6.92
CA ILE A 93 -0.91 -14.47 -5.73
C ILE A 93 -0.03 -14.60 -4.48
N ARG A 94 1.10 -15.30 -4.57
CA ARG A 94 2.05 -15.41 -3.44
C ARG A 94 2.61 -14.07 -2.99
N ARG A 95 2.95 -13.19 -3.93
CA ARG A 95 3.46 -11.84 -3.61
C ARG A 95 2.42 -11.01 -2.87
N ILE A 96 1.17 -11.02 -3.32
CA ILE A 96 0.07 -10.30 -2.67
C ILE A 96 -0.19 -10.84 -1.26
N ARG A 97 -0.20 -12.16 -1.07
CA ARG A 97 -0.31 -12.76 0.27
C ARG A 97 0.80 -12.32 1.21
N LYS A 98 2.03 -12.20 0.70
CA LYS A 98 3.17 -11.71 1.48
C LYS A 98 2.96 -10.25 1.88
N GLN A 99 2.50 -9.40 0.96
CA GLN A 99 2.18 -8.00 1.26
C GLN A 99 1.05 -7.89 2.28
N LEU A 100 -0.05 -8.64 2.12
CA LEU A 100 -1.14 -8.69 3.09
C LEU A 100 -0.66 -9.04 4.49
N ARG A 101 0.24 -10.02 4.62
CA ARG A 101 0.81 -10.39 5.91
C ARG A 101 1.55 -9.22 6.57
N VAL A 102 2.35 -8.48 5.80
CA VAL A 102 3.07 -7.30 6.29
C VAL A 102 2.10 -6.22 6.74
N TYR A 103 1.12 -5.86 5.90
CA TYR A 103 0.16 -4.81 6.26
C TYR A 103 -0.73 -5.21 7.46
N LYS A 104 -1.15 -6.47 7.56
CA LYS A 104 -1.86 -6.99 8.75
C LYS A 104 -1.02 -6.93 10.01
N GLU A 105 0.30 -7.15 9.90
CA GLU A 105 1.20 -6.97 11.04
C GLU A 105 1.31 -5.49 11.45
N MET A 106 1.37 -4.58 10.48
CA MET A 106 1.34 -3.13 10.74
C MET A 106 0.00 -2.69 11.37
N GLU A 107 -1.13 -3.24 10.91
CA GLU A 107 -2.46 -2.97 11.48
C GLU A 107 -2.56 -3.40 12.95
N LYS A 108 -1.96 -4.53 13.33
CA LYS A 108 -1.91 -4.95 14.74
C LYS A 108 -1.24 -3.90 15.62
N ARG A 109 -0.18 -3.25 15.13
CA ARG A 109 0.51 -2.17 15.86
C ARG A 109 -0.39 -0.95 16.05
N CYS A 110 -1.24 -0.64 15.07
CA CYS A 110 -2.29 0.37 15.20
C CYS A 110 -3.34 0.01 16.26
N GLN A 111 -3.76 -1.26 16.34
CA GLN A 111 -4.75 -1.72 17.31
C GLN A 111 -4.20 -1.72 18.74
N THR A 112 -2.98 -2.23 18.95
CA THR A 112 -2.35 -2.26 20.28
C THR A 112 -2.13 -0.85 20.84
N ARG A 113 -1.76 0.12 19.99
CA ARG A 113 -1.52 1.51 20.42
C ARG A 113 -2.81 2.29 20.73
N ARG A 114 -3.90 2.04 19.99
CA ARG A 114 -5.23 2.60 20.31
C ARG A 114 -5.73 2.15 21.70
N VAL A 115 -5.39 0.93 22.12
CA VAL A 115 -5.74 0.42 23.46
C VAL A 115 -4.91 1.13 24.53
N SER A 116 -3.62 1.40 24.31
CA SER A 116 -2.77 2.14 25.26
C SER A 116 -3.25 3.58 25.48
N GLN A 117 -3.62 4.31 24.42
CA GLN A 117 -4.15 5.68 24.54
C GLN A 117 -5.52 5.78 25.25
N ALA A 118 -6.26 4.68 25.36
CA ALA A 118 -7.53 4.62 26.07
C ALA A 118 -7.38 4.30 27.58
N VAL A 119 -6.21 3.84 28.01
CA VAL A 119 -5.93 3.48 29.41
C VAL A 119 -5.28 4.63 30.19
N ASP A 120 -4.67 5.60 29.49
CA ASP A 120 -4.05 6.79 30.08
C ASP A 120 -5.01 8.01 30.20
N LYS A 121 -6.34 7.79 30.18
CA LYS A 121 -7.37 8.81 30.43
C LYS A 121 -8.24 8.49 31.63
#